data_AF-A0A4P9XI32-F1
#
_entry.id   AF-A0A4P9XI32-F1
#
_cell.length_a   1.000
_cell.length_b   1.000
_cell.length_c   1.000
_cell.angle_alpha   90.00
_cell.angle_beta   90.00
_cell.angle_gamma   90.00
#
_symmetry.space_group_name_H-M   'P 1'
#
loop_
_entity.id
_entity.type
_entity.pdbx_description
1 polymer ?
#
loop_
_entity_poly.entity_id
_entity_poly.type
_entity_poly.pdbx_seq_one_letter_code
_entity_poly.pdbx_strand_id
1 'polypeptide(L)'
;MLCAFYPRFPSSVDGHRPHLQAFRHLWALAVEPRCLMVRDIETGEACTVPIELEVLSDSPHAVSGTTDGNKGDADHAATVSTGTPCVLPELSRVRAIHIRSKDHFSVTLTPSSNARHAALLSQSGTLYVKRTNGQAAKSEGLPSLLDAFTSWSLAGPQSTSRFQPRLLVEQMAQTRHTARRPNSTLLQAIARYTCDEARELTGAKTWEKVSQKTLDLRCAANLYESLSVGHTDAWPAYLALYRTARQLHQGVHVWDLHPIWDARFASIYYGSATSDEGYNSARCSLSPLLRHEFAATLAHWITDSFRQWLECERDSTLRSAFQAYATGTSSGWPEHPMLRWLLTWFRIPPSADLATVLERCPISPARYLLLAAQFPNVPLFVWRAIA
;
A
#
# COMPACT_ATOMS: atom_id res chain seq x y z
N MET A 1 26.84 29.77 35.57
CA MET A 1 26.01 29.30 36.71
C MET A 1 26.51 29.80 38.07
N LEU A 2 27.75 29.52 38.49
CA LEU A 2 28.28 29.91 39.82
C LEU A 2 28.15 31.41 40.15
N CYS A 3 28.49 32.29 39.21
CA CYS A 3 28.35 33.74 39.40
C CYS A 3 26.87 34.16 39.50
N ALA A 4 25.98 33.59 38.68
CA ALA A 4 24.58 33.97 38.65
C ALA A 4 23.79 33.50 39.89
N PHE A 5 24.12 32.30 40.39
CA PHE A 5 23.48 31.66 41.53
C PHE A 5 24.28 31.80 42.83
N TYR A 6 25.00 32.90 42.99
CA TYR A 6 25.69 33.18 44.24
C TYR A 6 24.68 33.23 45.41
N PRO A 7 24.89 32.45 46.50
CA PRO A 7 23.85 32.12 47.48
C PRO A 7 23.38 33.29 48.36
N ARG A 8 24.12 34.42 48.38
CA ARG A 8 23.70 35.61 49.14
C ARG A 8 22.84 36.52 48.29
N PHE A 9 21.59 36.70 48.69
CA PHE A 9 20.66 37.66 48.09
C PHE A 9 20.84 39.07 48.70
N PRO A 10 20.62 40.14 47.92
CA PRO A 10 20.67 41.50 48.44
C PRO A 10 19.55 41.71 49.47
N SER A 11 19.85 42.41 50.56
CA SER A 11 18.86 42.78 51.58
C SER A 11 18.09 44.06 51.22
N SER A 12 18.59 44.85 50.26
CA SER A 12 17.98 46.07 49.74
C SER A 12 18.31 46.23 48.25
N VAL A 13 17.51 47.00 47.52
CA VAL A 13 17.63 47.15 46.06
C VAL A 13 19.00 47.72 45.63
N ASP A 14 19.59 48.61 46.43
CA ASP A 14 20.91 49.22 46.15
C ASP A 14 22.09 48.42 46.73
N GLY A 15 21.82 47.33 47.45
CA GLY A 15 22.80 46.53 48.17
C GLY A 15 23.60 45.60 47.26
N HIS A 16 24.74 46.08 46.73
CA HIS A 16 25.66 45.31 45.87
C HIS A 16 26.94 44.82 46.58
N ARG A 17 27.09 45.08 47.89
CA ARG A 17 28.28 44.72 48.68
C ARG A 17 28.67 43.24 48.65
N PRO A 18 27.75 42.27 48.81
CA PRO A 18 28.15 40.85 48.82
C PRO A 18 28.27 40.24 47.42
N HIS A 19 27.64 40.85 46.41
CA HIS A 19 27.60 40.37 45.03
C HIS A 19 26.99 41.44 44.11
N LEU A 20 27.58 41.63 42.92
CA LEU A 20 27.06 42.56 41.92
C LEU A 20 25.79 42.01 41.27
N GLN A 21 24.68 42.75 41.34
CA GLN A 21 23.38 42.26 40.84
C GLN A 21 23.39 41.96 39.33
N ALA A 22 24.19 42.68 38.54
CA ALA A 22 24.35 42.41 37.11
C ALA A 22 24.83 40.97 36.82
N PHE A 23 25.65 40.39 37.70
CA PHE A 23 26.14 39.02 37.54
C PHE A 23 25.06 37.96 37.68
N ARG A 24 23.91 38.30 38.27
CA ARG A 24 22.74 37.41 38.28
C ARG A 24 22.24 37.11 36.87
N HIS A 25 22.42 38.00 35.89
CA HIS A 25 22.00 37.75 34.51
C HIS A 25 22.94 36.84 33.71
N LEU A 26 24.11 36.47 34.26
CA LEU A 26 25.06 35.57 33.60
C LEU A 26 24.54 34.13 33.44
N TRP A 27 23.35 33.79 33.96
CA TRP A 27 22.69 32.52 33.62
C TRP A 27 22.37 32.44 32.12
N ALA A 28 22.14 33.58 31.46
CA ALA A 28 21.83 33.64 30.02
C ALA A 28 22.93 33.01 29.14
N LEU A 29 24.19 33.07 29.56
CA LEU A 29 25.31 32.44 28.86
C LEU A 29 25.32 30.91 28.96
N ALA A 30 24.58 30.34 29.91
CA ALA A 30 24.44 28.90 30.12
C ALA A 30 23.12 28.35 29.59
N VAL A 31 22.27 29.20 28.98
CA VAL A 31 21.01 28.78 28.37
C VAL A 31 21.29 28.15 27.02
N GLU A 32 20.75 26.96 26.81
CA GLU A 32 20.78 26.27 25.53
C GLU A 32 19.35 25.94 25.08
N PRO A 33 19.02 26.15 23.80
CA PRO A 33 17.73 25.72 23.26
C PRO A 33 17.70 24.19 23.17
N ARG A 34 16.90 23.55 24.03
CA ARG A 34 16.74 22.08 24.05
C ARG A 34 15.30 21.63 23.81
N CYS A 35 14.40 22.56 23.48
CA CYS A 35 13.00 22.23 23.24
C CYS A 35 12.85 21.55 21.87
N LEU A 36 12.35 20.31 21.87
CA LEU A 36 11.94 19.60 20.68
C LEU A 36 10.48 19.88 20.37
N MET A 37 10.22 20.48 19.22
CA MET A 37 8.89 20.68 18.66
C MET A 37 8.72 19.83 17.42
N VAL A 38 7.53 19.25 17.24
CA VAL A 38 7.17 18.54 16.02
C VAL A 38 6.10 19.33 15.30
N ARG A 39 6.21 19.42 13.97
CA ARG A 39 5.25 20.06 13.08
C ARG A 39 4.82 19.10 11.99
N ASP A 40 3.54 19.17 11.63
CA ASP A 40 3.04 18.46 10.47
C ASP A 40 3.57 19.15 9.19
N ILE A 41 4.05 18.36 8.23
CA ILE A 41 4.53 18.85 6.94
C ILE A 41 3.39 19.48 6.13
N GLU A 42 2.18 18.93 6.20
CA GLU A 42 1.07 19.37 5.35
C GLU A 42 0.44 20.67 5.87
N THR A 43 0.26 20.80 7.19
CA THR A 43 -0.38 21.99 7.78
C THR A 43 0.60 23.03 8.31
N GLY A 44 1.86 22.64 8.58
CA GLY A 44 2.83 23.48 9.27
C GLY A 44 2.53 23.72 10.76
N GLU A 45 1.40 23.18 11.27
CA GLU A 45 0.98 23.32 12.66
C GLU A 45 1.83 22.43 13.58
N ALA A 46 2.05 22.88 14.82
CA ALA A 46 2.73 22.07 15.83
C ALA A 46 1.81 20.91 16.27
N CYS A 47 2.37 19.70 16.37
CA CYS A 47 1.64 18.51 16.77
C CYS A 47 2.35 17.73 17.89
N THR A 48 1.54 17.04 18.70
CA THR A 48 2.02 16.19 19.79
C THR A 48 2.16 14.76 19.30
N VAL A 49 3.39 14.26 19.34
CA VAL A 49 3.75 12.94 18.84
C VAL A 49 4.58 12.22 19.91
N PRO A 50 4.29 10.94 20.20
CA PRO A 50 5.13 10.14 21.09
C PRO A 50 6.51 9.89 20.47
N ILE A 51 7.54 10.08 21.27
CA ILE A 51 8.94 9.84 20.93
C ILE A 51 9.57 8.89 21.95
N GLU A 52 10.53 8.09 21.50
CA GLU A 52 11.45 7.31 22.32
C GLU A 52 12.84 7.93 22.20
N LEU A 53 13.41 8.30 23.34
CA LEU A 53 14.74 8.88 23.46
C LEU A 53 15.71 7.84 23.98
N GLU A 54 16.79 7.59 23.26
CA GLU A 54 17.91 6.77 23.73
C GLU A 54 18.96 7.71 24.33
N VAL A 55 19.17 7.62 25.65
CA VAL A 55 20.08 8.48 26.40
C VAL A 55 21.23 7.66 26.97
N LEU A 56 22.47 8.12 26.74
CA LEU A 56 23.68 7.56 27.32
C LEU A 56 23.70 7.84 28.84
N SER A 57 23.78 6.78 29.64
CA SER A 57 23.94 6.91 31.09
C SER A 57 25.40 6.85 31.49
N ASP A 58 25.88 7.89 32.20
CA ASP A 58 27.25 7.95 32.72
C ASP A 58 27.41 7.22 34.08
N SER A 59 26.36 6.61 34.62
CA SER A 59 26.36 5.99 35.96
C SER A 59 26.33 4.46 35.90
N PRO A 60 27.27 3.75 36.55
CA PRO A 60 27.20 2.29 36.78
C PRO A 60 26.14 1.88 37.82
N HIS A 61 25.33 2.81 38.32
CA HIS A 61 24.34 2.57 39.38
C HIS A 61 22.99 3.24 39.07
N ALA A 62 22.27 2.78 38.04
CA ALA A 62 20.81 2.92 37.94
C ALA A 62 20.21 2.17 36.74
N VAL A 63 20.16 0.83 36.77
CA VAL A 63 19.02 0.06 36.23
C VAL A 63 18.89 -1.22 37.07
N SER A 64 18.19 -1.14 38.18
CA SER A 64 17.57 -2.31 38.83
C SER A 64 16.20 -2.54 38.18
N GLY A 65 16.23 -2.93 36.91
CA GLY A 65 15.07 -3.45 36.18
C GLY A 65 15.39 -4.88 35.82
N THR A 66 14.82 -5.83 36.55
CA THR A 66 14.96 -7.26 36.33
C THR A 66 14.54 -7.63 34.90
N THR A 67 15.46 -8.14 34.09
CA THR A 67 15.25 -9.35 33.27
C THR A 67 16.57 -9.78 32.62
N ASP A 68 17.03 -10.94 33.06
CA ASP A 68 17.75 -11.98 32.33
C ASP A 68 18.81 -11.56 31.30
N GLY A 69 20.06 -11.67 31.75
CA GLY A 69 21.05 -12.54 31.13
C GLY A 69 21.34 -12.37 29.64
N ASN A 70 22.55 -11.85 29.38
CA ASN A 70 23.40 -12.13 28.22
C ASN A 70 23.37 -11.09 27.08
N LYS A 71 24.31 -10.13 27.10
CA LYS A 71 25.11 -9.63 25.96
C LYS A 71 26.13 -8.58 26.44
N GLY A 72 27.38 -8.74 25.99
CA GLY A 72 28.53 -7.96 26.42
C GLY A 72 28.62 -6.54 25.85
N ASP A 73 29.40 -5.71 26.54
CA ASP A 73 30.16 -4.53 26.08
C ASP A 73 29.62 -3.76 24.86
N ALA A 74 28.38 -3.28 24.95
CA ALA A 74 27.86 -2.24 24.07
C ALA A 74 26.92 -1.31 24.86
N ASP A 75 27.47 -0.17 25.27
CA ASP A 75 26.83 1.07 25.72
C ASP A 75 25.51 0.94 26.52
N HIS A 76 25.58 1.14 27.83
CA HIS A 76 24.41 1.34 28.69
C HIS A 76 23.63 2.60 28.26
N ALA A 77 22.66 2.43 27.36
CA ALA A 77 21.71 3.45 26.94
C ALA A 77 20.34 3.18 27.56
N ALA A 78 19.77 4.17 28.23
CA ALA A 78 18.41 4.12 28.77
C ALA A 78 17.42 4.67 27.74
N THR A 79 16.34 3.94 27.48
CA THR A 79 15.25 4.39 26.60
C THR A 79 14.15 5.06 27.41
N VAL A 80 13.79 6.29 27.06
CA VAL A 80 12.74 7.08 27.72
C VAL A 80 11.66 7.48 26.71
N SER A 81 10.43 7.04 26.94
CA SER A 81 9.28 7.44 26.12
C SER A 81 8.65 8.73 26.63
N THR A 82 8.52 9.75 25.78
CA THR A 82 7.88 11.04 26.10
C THR A 82 7.03 11.54 24.94
N GLY A 83 6.22 12.59 25.14
CA GLY A 83 5.43 13.23 24.07
C GLY A 83 5.94 14.63 23.74
N THR A 84 5.83 15.06 22.49
CA THR A 84 6.23 16.41 22.06
C THR A 84 5.12 17.45 22.31
N PRO A 85 5.42 18.73 22.59
CA PRO A 85 6.75 19.31 22.76
C PRO A 85 7.41 18.89 24.09
N CYS A 86 8.72 18.66 24.07
CA CYS A 86 9.47 18.26 25.26
C CYS A 86 10.87 18.87 25.31
N VAL A 87 11.46 18.96 26.49
CA VAL A 87 12.85 19.41 26.67
C VAL A 87 13.77 18.20 26.62
N LEU A 88 14.73 18.23 25.71
CA LEU A 88 15.73 17.19 25.56
C LEU A 88 16.79 17.29 26.66
N PRO A 89 17.39 16.16 27.09
CA PRO A 89 18.62 16.19 27.86
C PRO A 89 19.76 16.79 27.02
N GLU A 90 20.95 16.90 27.61
CA GLU A 90 22.14 17.39 26.89
C GLU A 90 22.35 16.60 25.60
N LEU A 91 22.55 17.32 24.48
CA LEU A 91 22.62 16.71 23.14
C LEU A 91 23.76 15.70 23.00
N SER A 92 24.84 15.87 23.77
CA SER A 92 25.96 14.92 23.85
C SER A 92 25.55 13.56 24.41
N ARG A 93 24.52 13.53 25.25
CA ARG A 93 23.99 12.31 25.88
C ARG A 93 22.89 11.66 25.06
N VAL A 94 22.33 12.35 24.07
CA VAL A 94 21.29 11.79 23.20
C VAL A 94 21.96 10.93 22.13
N ARG A 95 21.73 9.62 22.18
CA ARG A 95 22.18 8.69 21.15
C ARG A 95 21.24 8.72 19.94
N ALA A 96 19.95 8.57 20.20
CA ALA A 96 18.92 8.55 19.16
C ALA A 96 17.58 9.09 19.66
N ILE A 97 16.79 9.62 18.72
CA ILE A 97 15.41 10.05 18.91
C ILE A 97 14.58 9.30 17.88
N HIS A 98 13.63 8.49 18.35
CA HIS A 98 12.71 7.74 17.49
C HIS A 98 11.30 8.30 17.63
N ILE A 99 10.66 8.62 16.51
CA ILE A 99 9.26 9.00 16.49
C ILE A 99 8.44 7.72 16.34
N ARG A 100 7.68 7.39 17.39
CA ARG A 100 6.96 6.11 17.53
C ARG A 100 5.46 6.35 17.60
N SER A 101 4.95 6.96 16.54
CA SER A 101 3.53 7.20 16.38
C SER A 101 2.93 6.27 15.34
N LYS A 102 1.70 5.81 15.61
CA LYS A 102 0.92 5.02 14.66
C LYS A 102 0.38 5.86 13.50
N ASP A 103 0.24 7.17 13.72
CA ASP A 103 -0.42 8.09 12.79
C ASP A 103 0.58 8.91 11.96
N HIS A 104 1.88 8.68 12.15
CA HIS A 104 2.94 9.40 11.49
C HIS A 104 4.02 8.44 10.98
N PHE A 105 4.78 8.88 9.98
CA PHE A 105 5.91 8.09 9.50
C PHE A 105 6.99 8.01 10.59
N SER A 106 7.58 6.84 10.76
CA SER A 106 8.69 6.64 11.69
C SER A 106 9.90 7.44 11.21
N VAL A 107 10.42 8.28 12.10
CA VAL A 107 11.64 9.05 11.86
C VAL A 107 12.61 8.72 12.97
N THR A 108 13.86 8.44 12.60
CA THR A 108 14.95 8.19 13.55
C THR A 108 16.04 9.22 13.33
N LEU A 109 16.42 9.91 14.40
CA LEU A 109 17.51 10.89 14.38
C LEU A 109 18.60 10.42 15.30
N THR A 110 19.82 10.34 14.78
CA THR A 110 21.02 9.97 15.52
C THR A 110 21.96 11.17 15.63
N PRO A 111 21.77 12.09 16.59
CA PRO A 111 22.62 13.28 16.71
C PRO A 111 24.09 12.95 17.04
N SER A 112 24.37 11.83 17.72
CA SER A 112 25.73 11.37 18.01
C SER A 112 26.51 10.95 16.76
N SER A 113 25.84 10.36 15.77
CA SER A 113 26.44 9.88 14.53
C SER A 113 26.40 10.90 13.40
N ASN A 114 25.36 11.76 13.36
CA ASN A 114 25.10 12.68 12.27
C ASN A 114 25.15 14.14 12.72
N ALA A 115 26.20 14.86 12.35
CA ALA A 115 26.39 16.28 12.69
C ALA A 115 25.23 17.18 12.21
N ARG A 116 24.57 16.85 11.10
CA ARG A 116 23.39 17.59 10.60
C ARG A 116 22.20 17.48 11.56
N HIS A 117 21.99 16.32 12.17
CA HIS A 117 20.92 16.14 13.16
C HIS A 117 21.21 16.95 14.42
N ALA A 118 22.45 16.96 14.89
CA ALA A 118 22.87 17.80 16.01
C ALA A 118 22.72 19.31 15.72
N ALA A 119 23.09 19.75 14.51
CA ALA A 119 22.90 21.13 14.07
C ALA A 119 21.42 21.53 14.02
N LEU A 120 20.55 20.65 13.50
CA LEU A 120 19.10 20.88 13.46
C LEU A 120 18.53 21.05 14.87
N LEU A 121 18.89 20.15 15.80
CA LEU A 121 18.39 20.20 17.17
C LEU A 121 18.91 21.44 17.95
N SER A 122 20.15 21.87 17.70
CA SER A 122 20.73 23.05 18.37
C SER A 122 20.25 24.38 17.79
N GLN A 123 19.93 24.45 16.50
CA GLN A 123 19.51 25.70 15.85
C GLN A 123 17.99 25.91 15.86
N SER A 124 17.22 24.89 15.46
CA SER A 124 15.77 25.03 15.26
C SER A 124 14.93 24.24 16.25
N GLY A 125 15.44 23.11 16.76
CA GLY A 125 14.71 22.19 17.63
C GLY A 125 13.39 21.70 17.03
N THR A 126 13.21 21.82 15.71
CA THR A 126 11.92 21.57 15.05
C THR A 126 12.02 20.42 14.08
N LEU A 127 11.18 19.40 14.28
CA LEU A 127 11.06 18.25 13.41
C LEU A 127 9.80 18.30 12.59
N TYR A 128 9.94 18.03 11.31
CA TYR A 128 8.83 17.92 10.39
C TYR A 128 8.46 16.46 10.20
N VAL A 129 7.20 16.14 10.45
CA VAL A 129 6.70 14.78 10.39
C VAL A 129 5.50 14.75 9.47
N LYS A 130 5.44 13.72 8.63
CA LYS A 130 4.29 13.47 7.76
C LYS A 130 3.34 12.49 8.43
N ARG A 131 2.04 12.76 8.36
CA ARG A 131 1.00 11.84 8.82
C ARG A 131 0.89 10.65 7.87
N THR A 132 0.73 9.44 8.43
CA THR A 132 0.39 8.25 7.66
C THR A 132 -1.12 8.23 7.49
N ASN A 133 -1.61 8.39 6.27
CA ASN A 133 -3.04 8.50 5.99
C ASN A 133 -3.83 7.20 6.26
N GLY A 134 -3.19 6.13 6.74
CA GLY A 134 -3.90 4.88 6.96
C GLY A 134 -3.31 3.78 7.84
N GLN A 135 -2.29 4.06 8.64
CA GLN A 135 -1.92 3.15 9.73
C GLN A 135 -2.81 3.35 10.98
N ALA A 136 -3.39 4.54 11.15
CA ALA A 136 -4.39 4.84 12.18
C ALA A 136 -5.58 3.86 12.13
N ALA A 137 -6.12 3.61 10.92
CA ALA A 137 -7.30 2.77 10.68
C ALA A 137 -7.09 1.30 11.12
N LYS A 138 -5.90 0.74 10.85
CA LYS A 138 -5.55 -0.65 11.21
C LYS A 138 -5.40 -0.81 12.72
N SER A 139 -4.94 0.24 13.40
CA SER A 139 -4.71 0.18 14.85
C SER A 139 -5.98 0.20 15.69
N GLU A 140 -7.10 0.69 15.13
CA GLU A 140 -8.41 0.70 15.77
C GLU A 140 -9.15 -0.64 15.65
N GLY A 141 -8.54 -1.67 15.03
CA GLY A 141 -9.13 -3.01 14.94
C GLY A 141 -10.37 -3.10 14.05
N LEU A 142 -10.59 -2.11 13.19
CA LEU A 142 -11.73 -2.09 12.29
C LEU A 142 -11.56 -3.17 11.21
N PRO A 143 -12.57 -4.04 11.00
CA PRO A 143 -12.51 -5.05 9.95
C PRO A 143 -12.34 -4.38 8.60
N SER A 144 -11.43 -4.90 7.77
CA SER A 144 -11.21 -4.31 6.45
C SER A 144 -12.46 -4.51 5.58
N LEU A 145 -12.83 -3.50 4.78
CA LEU A 145 -13.93 -3.65 3.82
C LEU A 145 -13.69 -4.80 2.84
N LEU A 146 -12.43 -5.10 2.54
CA LEU A 146 -12.05 -6.16 1.63
C LEU A 146 -12.24 -7.54 2.28
N ASP A 147 -11.95 -7.71 3.58
CA ASP A 147 -12.22 -8.96 4.32
C ASP A 147 -13.73 -9.18 4.49
N ALA A 148 -14.48 -8.10 4.74
CA ALA A 148 -15.93 -8.13 4.74
C ALA A 148 -16.48 -8.49 3.34
N PHE A 149 -15.83 -8.02 2.27
CA PHE A 149 -16.22 -8.35 0.90
C PHE A 149 -15.85 -9.79 0.52
N THR A 150 -14.64 -10.26 0.85
CA THR A 150 -14.21 -11.63 0.55
C THR A 150 -15.09 -12.64 1.26
N SER A 151 -15.36 -12.43 2.55
CA SER A 151 -16.25 -13.28 3.34
C SER A 151 -17.67 -13.31 2.77
N TRP A 152 -18.21 -12.15 2.36
CA TRP A 152 -19.51 -12.10 1.69
C TRP A 152 -19.51 -12.79 0.32
N SER A 153 -18.47 -12.56 -0.49
CA SER A 153 -18.31 -13.16 -1.82
C SER A 153 -18.20 -14.68 -1.74
N LEU A 154 -17.56 -15.22 -0.69
CA LEU A 154 -17.43 -16.66 -0.44
C LEU A 154 -18.72 -17.27 0.12
N ALA A 155 -19.46 -16.53 0.95
CA ALA A 155 -20.74 -16.96 1.49
C ALA A 155 -21.88 -16.98 0.45
N GLY A 156 -21.68 -16.30 -0.68
CA GLY A 156 -22.63 -16.24 -1.79
C GLY A 156 -23.71 -15.16 -1.60
N PRO A 157 -24.33 -14.69 -2.71
CA PRO A 157 -25.27 -13.57 -2.70
C PRO A 157 -26.58 -13.83 -1.92
N GLN A 158 -26.84 -15.09 -1.55
CA GLN A 158 -28.01 -15.53 -0.77
C GLN A 158 -27.75 -15.57 0.75
N SER A 159 -26.52 -15.28 1.20
CA SER A 159 -26.20 -15.22 2.62
C SER A 159 -26.99 -14.10 3.31
N THR A 160 -27.54 -14.40 4.50
CA THR A 160 -28.31 -13.46 5.33
C THR A 160 -27.48 -12.30 5.86
N SER A 161 -26.14 -12.39 5.83
CA SER A 161 -25.24 -11.26 6.09
C SER A 161 -25.17 -10.34 4.87
N ARG A 162 -26.07 -9.38 4.79
CA ARG A 162 -26.05 -8.35 3.74
C ARG A 162 -24.73 -7.55 3.85
N PHE A 163 -23.92 -7.55 2.79
CA PHE A 163 -22.74 -6.67 2.71
C PHE A 163 -23.20 -5.20 2.78
N GLN A 164 -22.91 -4.53 3.90
CA GLN A 164 -23.32 -3.15 4.15
C GLN A 164 -22.09 -2.23 4.29
N PRO A 165 -21.43 -1.86 3.17
CA PRO A 165 -20.24 -1.02 3.22
C PRO A 165 -20.53 0.36 3.81
N ARG A 166 -21.75 0.90 3.66
CA ARG A 166 -22.19 2.14 4.33
C ARG A 166 -22.08 2.09 5.85
N LEU A 167 -22.53 1.01 6.48
CA LEU A 167 -22.55 0.91 7.94
C LEU A 167 -21.11 0.76 8.48
N LEU A 168 -20.25 0.07 7.74
CA LEU A 168 -18.83 -0.06 8.04
C LEU A 168 -18.10 1.29 7.85
N VAL A 169 -18.47 2.07 6.83
CA VAL A 169 -17.96 3.44 6.59
C VAL A 169 -18.46 4.44 7.64
N GLU A 170 -19.72 4.32 8.08
CA GLU A 170 -20.27 5.12 9.17
C GLU A 170 -19.59 4.78 10.50
N GLN A 171 -19.35 3.50 10.80
CA GLN A 171 -18.56 3.07 11.95
C GLN A 171 -17.14 3.64 11.91
N MET A 172 -16.49 3.63 10.74
CA MET A 172 -15.17 4.26 10.54
C MET A 172 -15.21 5.78 10.64
N ALA A 173 -16.30 6.44 10.23
CA ALA A 173 -16.47 7.89 10.34
C ALA A 173 -16.79 8.34 11.77
N GLN A 174 -17.34 7.45 12.60
CA GLN A 174 -17.70 7.71 13.99
C GLN A 174 -16.53 7.53 14.97
N THR A 175 -15.40 6.95 14.56
CA THR A 175 -14.23 6.87 15.45
C THR A 175 -13.63 8.26 15.67
N ARG A 176 -13.41 8.62 16.95
CA ARG A 176 -13.13 9.98 17.45
C ARG A 176 -11.94 10.70 16.81
N HIS A 177 -11.06 9.99 16.09
CA HIS A 177 -9.85 10.52 15.47
C HIS A 177 -9.95 10.71 13.93
N THR A 178 -11.10 10.39 13.30
CA THR A 178 -11.24 10.40 11.82
C THR A 178 -11.88 11.65 11.24
N ALA A 179 -12.40 12.57 12.06
CA ALA A 179 -13.08 13.80 11.63
C ALA A 179 -12.22 14.74 10.75
N ARG A 180 -10.90 14.56 10.72
CA ARG A 180 -9.96 15.35 9.91
C ARG A 180 -9.15 14.49 8.94
N ARG A 181 -9.73 13.42 8.37
CA ARG A 181 -9.10 12.75 7.21
C ARG A 181 -9.24 13.64 5.97
N PRO A 182 -8.15 13.92 5.21
CA PRO A 182 -8.21 14.76 4.02
C PRO A 182 -9.12 14.22 2.90
N ASN A 183 -9.59 12.97 3.00
CA ASN A 183 -10.37 12.28 1.97
C ASN A 183 -11.75 11.75 2.45
N SER A 184 -12.34 12.34 3.51
CA SER A 184 -13.62 11.86 4.08
C SER A 184 -14.77 11.87 3.06
N THR A 185 -14.83 12.86 2.18
CA THR A 185 -15.85 12.97 1.12
C THR A 185 -15.71 11.89 0.05
N LEU A 186 -14.49 11.58 -0.39
CA LEU A 186 -14.21 10.51 -1.35
C LEU A 186 -14.52 9.12 -0.78
N LEU A 187 -14.17 8.88 0.49
CA LEU A 187 -14.53 7.64 1.19
C LEU A 187 -16.05 7.45 1.25
N GLN A 188 -16.80 8.51 1.55
CA GLN A 188 -18.26 8.47 1.54
C GLN A 188 -18.85 8.23 0.14
N ALA A 189 -18.25 8.81 -0.90
CA ALA A 189 -18.70 8.59 -2.28
C ALA A 189 -18.50 7.13 -2.72
N ILE A 190 -17.33 6.54 -2.46
CA ILE A 190 -17.04 5.12 -2.76
C ILE A 190 -17.94 4.20 -1.94
N ALA A 191 -18.20 4.52 -0.68
CA ALA A 191 -19.12 3.78 0.17
C ALA A 191 -20.57 3.80 -0.36
N ARG A 192 -21.00 4.93 -0.92
CA ARG A 192 -22.31 5.05 -1.56
C ARG A 192 -22.36 4.20 -2.84
N TYR A 193 -21.36 4.33 -3.70
CA TYR A 193 -21.23 3.55 -4.92
C TYR A 193 -21.25 2.03 -4.65
N THR A 194 -20.43 1.54 -3.72
CA THR A 194 -20.39 0.12 -3.33
C THR A 194 -21.73 -0.38 -2.80
N CYS A 195 -22.45 0.43 -2.03
CA CYS A 195 -23.78 0.06 -1.55
C CYS A 195 -24.82 -0.03 -2.67
N ASP A 196 -24.76 0.87 -3.65
CA ASP A 196 -25.72 0.90 -4.76
C ASP A 196 -25.45 -0.29 -5.70
N GLU A 197 -24.19 -0.59 -6.01
CA GLU A 197 -23.77 -1.76 -6.79
C GLU A 197 -24.14 -3.09 -6.10
N ALA A 198 -23.97 -3.19 -4.78
CA ALA A 198 -24.33 -4.39 -4.02
C ALA A 198 -25.85 -4.67 -4.04
N ARG A 199 -26.67 -3.60 -4.04
CA ARG A 199 -28.12 -3.73 -4.19
C ARG A 199 -28.48 -4.25 -5.58
N GLU A 200 -27.86 -3.72 -6.62
CA GLU A 200 -28.11 -4.19 -7.98
C GLU A 200 -27.68 -5.65 -8.19
N LEU A 201 -26.59 -6.07 -7.56
CA LEU A 201 -26.14 -7.48 -7.62
C LEU A 201 -27.17 -8.44 -7.03
N THR A 202 -27.81 -8.09 -5.91
CA THR A 202 -28.89 -8.93 -5.34
C THR A 202 -30.12 -9.06 -6.24
N GLY A 203 -30.33 -8.11 -7.17
CA GLY A 203 -31.39 -8.15 -8.17
C GLY A 203 -30.99 -8.80 -9.50
N ALA A 204 -29.71 -9.15 -9.68
CA ALA A 204 -29.20 -9.69 -10.94
C ALA A 204 -29.62 -11.15 -11.14
N LYS A 205 -30.22 -11.44 -12.30
CA LYS A 205 -30.72 -12.79 -12.66
C LYS A 205 -29.79 -13.57 -13.58
N THR A 206 -28.89 -12.89 -14.29
CA THR A 206 -27.95 -13.52 -15.24
C THR A 206 -26.56 -13.59 -14.64
N TRP A 207 -25.87 -14.71 -14.88
CA TRP A 207 -24.51 -14.91 -14.39
C TRP A 207 -23.57 -13.80 -14.89
N GLU A 208 -23.70 -13.34 -16.14
CA GLU A 208 -22.89 -12.23 -16.70
C GLU A 208 -23.03 -10.94 -15.89
N LYS A 209 -24.25 -10.61 -15.44
CA LYS A 209 -24.49 -9.40 -14.63
C LYS A 209 -23.98 -9.56 -13.21
N VAL A 210 -24.21 -10.72 -12.60
CA VAL A 210 -23.64 -11.05 -11.28
C VAL A 210 -22.13 -10.96 -11.34
N SER A 211 -21.57 -11.47 -12.43
CA SER A 211 -20.18 -11.46 -12.73
C SER A 211 -19.67 -10.01 -12.75
N GLN A 212 -20.08 -9.20 -13.73
CA GLN A 212 -19.65 -7.81 -13.86
C GLN A 212 -19.76 -6.99 -12.55
N LYS A 213 -20.90 -7.11 -11.84
CA LYS A 213 -21.14 -6.39 -10.58
C LYS A 213 -20.20 -6.83 -9.46
N THR A 214 -19.75 -8.09 -9.45
CA THR A 214 -18.76 -8.59 -8.49
C THR A 214 -17.40 -7.94 -8.72
N LEU A 215 -16.98 -7.77 -9.99
CA LEU A 215 -15.76 -7.04 -10.35
C LEU A 215 -15.84 -5.57 -9.91
N ASP A 216 -16.97 -4.91 -10.15
CA ASP A 216 -17.23 -3.51 -9.78
C ASP A 216 -17.06 -3.30 -8.27
N LEU A 217 -17.70 -4.16 -7.48
CA LEU A 217 -17.58 -4.14 -6.02
C LEU A 217 -16.16 -4.41 -5.53
N ARG A 218 -15.46 -5.37 -6.15
CA ARG A 218 -14.07 -5.70 -5.80
C ARG A 218 -13.14 -4.52 -6.09
N CYS A 219 -13.28 -3.85 -7.23
CA CYS A 219 -12.50 -2.65 -7.56
C CYS A 219 -12.75 -1.55 -6.54
N ALA A 220 -14.01 -1.29 -6.22
CA ALA A 220 -14.39 -0.26 -5.26
C ALA A 220 -13.90 -0.56 -3.83
N ALA A 221 -13.90 -1.83 -3.40
CA ALA A 221 -13.30 -2.25 -2.13
C ALA A 221 -11.78 -2.01 -2.08
N ASN A 222 -11.05 -2.32 -3.15
CA ASN A 222 -9.61 -2.06 -3.24
C ASN A 222 -9.29 -0.55 -3.28
N LEU A 223 -10.10 0.26 -3.96
CA LEU A 223 -9.98 1.72 -3.95
C LEU A 223 -10.26 2.30 -2.55
N TYR A 224 -11.27 1.76 -1.87
CA TYR A 224 -11.56 2.15 -0.50
C TYR A 224 -10.37 1.86 0.43
N GLU A 225 -9.79 0.68 0.32
CA GLU A 225 -8.74 0.26 1.23
C GLU A 225 -7.39 0.92 0.93
N SER A 226 -7.08 1.16 -0.34
CA SER A 226 -5.92 2.00 -0.69
C SER A 226 -6.07 3.42 -0.14
N LEU A 227 -7.29 3.97 -0.13
CA LEU A 227 -7.58 5.27 0.48
C LEU A 227 -7.52 5.22 2.01
N SER A 228 -7.96 4.12 2.63
CA SER A 228 -7.93 3.93 4.07
C SER A 228 -6.53 3.65 4.60
N VAL A 229 -5.63 3.10 3.78
CA VAL A 229 -4.20 2.84 4.09
C VAL A 229 -3.30 4.03 3.69
N GLY A 230 -3.79 4.93 2.83
CA GLY A 230 -3.07 6.13 2.39
C GLY A 230 -2.19 5.93 1.14
N HIS A 231 -2.31 4.79 0.46
CA HIS A 231 -1.63 4.50 -0.82
C HIS A 231 -2.49 4.94 -2.00
N THR A 232 -2.67 6.26 -2.16
CA THR A 232 -3.46 6.82 -3.29
C THR A 232 -2.74 6.71 -4.64
N ASP A 233 -1.42 6.56 -4.64
CA ASP A 233 -0.60 6.43 -5.85
C ASP A 233 -0.99 5.21 -6.71
N ALA A 234 -1.59 4.19 -6.10
CA ALA A 234 -2.02 2.97 -6.79
C ALA A 234 -3.36 3.12 -7.53
N TRP A 235 -4.14 4.18 -7.28
CA TRP A 235 -5.47 4.36 -7.85
C TRP A 235 -5.51 4.37 -9.38
N PRO A 236 -4.63 5.10 -10.09
CA PRO A 236 -4.61 5.07 -11.55
C PRO A 236 -4.38 3.67 -12.09
N ALA A 237 -3.53 2.87 -11.43
CA ALA A 237 -3.28 1.48 -11.82
C ALA A 237 -4.51 0.59 -11.59
N TYR A 238 -5.15 0.66 -10.41
CA TYR A 238 -6.41 -0.08 -10.15
C TYR A 238 -7.49 0.26 -11.18
N LEU A 239 -7.69 1.55 -11.46
CA LEU A 239 -8.70 2.02 -12.41
C LEU A 239 -8.36 1.66 -13.85
N ALA A 240 -7.09 1.75 -14.26
CA ALA A 240 -6.66 1.34 -15.59
C ALA A 240 -6.95 -0.14 -15.80
N LEU A 241 -6.50 -1.00 -14.88
CA LEU A 241 -6.71 -2.44 -14.92
C LEU A 241 -8.19 -2.84 -14.89
N TYR A 242 -8.99 -2.19 -14.04
CA TYR A 242 -10.43 -2.42 -14.01
C TYR A 242 -11.11 -1.99 -15.33
N ARG A 243 -10.69 -0.87 -15.93
CA ARG A 243 -11.21 -0.43 -17.23
C ARG A 243 -10.91 -1.45 -18.33
N THR A 244 -9.71 -2.06 -18.33
CA THR A 244 -9.35 -3.08 -19.34
C THR A 244 -10.23 -4.32 -19.22
N ALA A 245 -10.44 -4.81 -17.99
CA ALA A 245 -11.33 -5.94 -17.71
C ALA A 245 -12.78 -5.64 -18.12
N ARG A 246 -13.27 -4.43 -17.83
CA ARG A 246 -14.63 -4.01 -18.20
C ARG A 246 -14.81 -3.85 -19.70
N GLN A 247 -13.85 -3.28 -20.41
CA GLN A 247 -13.87 -3.15 -21.86
C GLN A 247 -13.95 -4.52 -22.54
N LEU A 248 -13.18 -5.49 -22.04
CA LEU A 248 -13.19 -6.86 -22.51
C LEU A 248 -14.58 -7.50 -22.32
N HIS A 249 -15.16 -7.37 -21.13
CA HIS A 249 -16.48 -7.94 -20.82
C HIS A 249 -17.61 -7.31 -21.66
N GLN A 250 -17.55 -6.01 -21.92
CA GLN A 250 -18.55 -5.29 -22.74
C GLN A 250 -18.39 -5.53 -24.25
N GLY A 251 -17.32 -6.24 -24.68
CA GLY A 251 -17.03 -6.45 -26.10
C GLY A 251 -16.69 -5.15 -26.84
N VAL A 252 -16.26 -4.10 -26.14
CA VAL A 252 -15.89 -2.83 -26.77
C VAL A 252 -14.54 -3.02 -27.46
N HIS A 253 -14.57 -2.98 -28.78
CA HIS A 253 -13.41 -3.22 -29.63
C HIS A 253 -12.41 -2.04 -29.57
N VAL A 254 -11.35 -2.21 -28.78
CA VAL A 254 -10.23 -1.26 -28.70
C VAL A 254 -9.05 -1.82 -29.48
N TRP A 255 -8.49 -1.03 -30.39
CA TRP A 255 -7.35 -1.43 -31.23
C TRP A 255 -6.01 -1.42 -30.47
N ASP A 256 -5.96 -0.74 -29.33
CA ASP A 256 -4.75 -0.58 -28.52
C ASP A 256 -4.39 -1.85 -27.75
N LEU A 257 -3.10 -2.22 -27.79
CA LEU A 257 -2.56 -3.38 -27.07
C LEU A 257 -2.00 -3.02 -25.68
N HIS A 258 -1.73 -1.75 -25.41
CA HIS A 258 -1.16 -1.31 -24.12
C HIS A 258 -1.98 -1.79 -22.91
N PRO A 259 -3.32 -1.67 -22.89
CA PRO A 259 -4.09 -2.00 -21.69
C PRO A 259 -4.02 -3.49 -21.32
N ILE A 260 -4.01 -4.38 -22.32
CA ILE A 260 -3.91 -5.82 -22.10
C ILE A 260 -2.49 -6.24 -21.69
N TRP A 261 -1.46 -5.55 -22.20
CA TRP A 261 -0.09 -5.73 -21.73
C TRP A 261 0.07 -5.32 -20.28
N ASP A 262 -0.48 -4.16 -19.88
CA ASP A 262 -0.43 -3.69 -18.49
C ASP A 262 -1.11 -4.69 -17.54
N ALA A 263 -2.28 -5.21 -17.93
CA ALA A 263 -2.98 -6.24 -17.16
C ALA A 263 -2.18 -7.54 -17.05
N ARG A 264 -1.51 -7.93 -18.13
CA ARG A 264 -0.67 -9.13 -18.13
C ARG A 264 0.60 -8.94 -17.31
N PHE A 265 1.27 -7.79 -17.40
CA PHE A 265 2.41 -7.47 -16.57
C PHE A 265 2.03 -7.47 -15.09
N ALA A 266 0.90 -6.86 -14.74
CA ALA A 266 0.37 -6.92 -13.37
C ALA A 266 0.09 -8.36 -12.93
N SER A 267 -0.54 -9.17 -13.77
CA SER A 267 -0.82 -10.58 -13.45
C SER A 267 0.45 -11.40 -13.24
N ILE A 268 1.49 -11.22 -14.07
CA ILE A 268 2.75 -11.96 -13.93
C ILE A 268 3.52 -11.49 -12.69
N TYR A 269 3.68 -10.17 -12.53
CA TYR A 269 4.46 -9.58 -11.44
C TYR A 269 3.85 -9.87 -10.06
N TYR A 270 2.53 -9.73 -9.92
CA TYR A 270 1.85 -9.99 -8.66
C TYR A 270 1.40 -11.46 -8.51
N GLY A 271 1.35 -12.25 -9.58
CA GLY A 271 0.99 -13.67 -9.55
C GLY A 271 2.15 -14.60 -9.22
N SER A 272 3.41 -14.23 -9.53
CA SER A 272 4.58 -15.04 -9.16
C SER A 272 4.96 -14.96 -7.68
N ALA A 273 4.40 -14.00 -6.95
CA ALA A 273 4.72 -13.78 -5.54
C ALA A 273 4.10 -14.84 -4.60
N THR A 274 3.12 -15.63 -5.06
CA THR A 274 2.46 -16.65 -4.22
C THR A 274 3.23 -17.97 -4.15
N SER A 275 4.27 -18.19 -4.98
CA SER A 275 5.00 -19.46 -5.04
C SER A 275 6.42 -19.42 -4.44
N ASP A 276 7.02 -18.23 -4.27
CA ASP A 276 8.38 -18.07 -3.72
C ASP A 276 8.36 -17.35 -2.38
N GLU A 277 7.91 -18.05 -1.34
CA GLU A 277 8.04 -17.59 0.06
C GLU A 277 9.52 -17.48 0.51
N GLY A 278 10.45 -18.14 -0.18
CA GLY A 278 11.88 -18.16 0.19
C GLY A 278 12.74 -17.04 -0.40
N TYR A 279 12.38 -16.47 -1.57
CA TYR A 279 13.27 -15.55 -2.31
C TYR A 279 12.89 -14.06 -2.18
N ASN A 280 11.65 -13.76 -1.76
CA ASN A 280 11.12 -12.40 -1.67
C ASN A 280 11.36 -11.68 -0.33
N SER A 281 11.87 -12.38 0.70
CA SER A 281 12.20 -11.77 2.00
C SER A 281 13.23 -10.64 1.88
N ALA A 282 14.12 -10.70 0.89
CA ALA A 282 15.22 -9.74 0.74
C ALA A 282 14.89 -8.52 -0.15
N ARG A 283 13.83 -8.55 -0.98
CA ARG A 283 13.63 -7.50 -2.01
C ARG A 283 12.58 -6.45 -1.73
N CYS A 284 11.65 -6.60 -0.79
CA CYS A 284 10.74 -5.50 -0.45
C CYS A 284 10.19 -5.66 0.98
N SER A 285 10.77 -4.93 1.94
CA SER A 285 10.05 -4.54 3.16
C SER A 285 8.91 -3.55 2.88
N LEU A 286 8.70 -3.19 1.61
CA LEU A 286 7.68 -2.30 1.10
C LEU A 286 6.42 -3.11 0.76
N SER A 287 5.28 -2.70 1.32
CA SER A 287 3.97 -3.25 0.98
C SER A 287 3.72 -3.15 -0.54
N PRO A 288 3.18 -4.21 -1.18
CA PRO A 288 2.97 -4.22 -2.62
C PRO A 288 1.97 -3.13 -3.05
N LEU A 289 2.28 -2.42 -4.14
CA LEU A 289 1.45 -1.33 -4.69
C LEU A 289 0.03 -1.81 -5.06
N LEU A 290 -0.05 -2.94 -5.76
CA LEU A 290 -1.29 -3.66 -6.00
C LEU A 290 -1.35 -4.90 -5.12
N ARG A 291 -2.55 -5.22 -4.62
CA ARG A 291 -2.76 -6.45 -3.85
C ARG A 291 -2.70 -7.67 -4.75
N HIS A 292 -2.04 -8.72 -4.26
CA HIS A 292 -1.95 -10.01 -4.94
C HIS A 292 -3.34 -10.61 -5.23
N GLU A 293 -4.27 -10.48 -4.28
CA GLU A 293 -5.66 -10.94 -4.47
C GLU A 293 -6.39 -10.21 -5.59
N PHE A 294 -6.18 -8.89 -5.73
CA PHE A 294 -6.80 -8.13 -6.81
C PHE A 294 -6.22 -8.54 -8.17
N ALA A 295 -4.91 -8.69 -8.27
CA ALA A 295 -4.27 -9.14 -9.51
C ALA A 295 -4.71 -10.56 -9.91
N ALA A 296 -4.82 -11.47 -8.94
CA ALA A 296 -5.27 -12.84 -9.16
C ALA A 296 -6.74 -12.91 -9.59
N THR A 297 -7.62 -12.17 -8.91
CA THR A 297 -9.02 -12.05 -9.33
C THR A 297 -9.08 -11.46 -10.74
N LEU A 298 -8.46 -10.31 -10.99
CA LEU A 298 -8.47 -9.69 -12.32
C LEU A 298 -7.95 -10.62 -13.43
N ALA A 299 -6.90 -11.39 -13.18
CA ALA A 299 -6.39 -12.37 -14.14
C ALA A 299 -7.40 -13.50 -14.40
N HIS A 300 -8.08 -13.99 -13.36
CA HIS A 300 -9.17 -14.96 -13.49
C HIS A 300 -10.32 -14.38 -14.32
N TRP A 301 -10.73 -13.15 -14.03
CA TRP A 301 -11.77 -12.41 -14.76
C TRP A 301 -11.50 -12.25 -16.25
N ILE A 302 -10.28 -11.82 -16.60
CA ILE A 302 -9.87 -11.66 -18.00
C ILE A 302 -9.87 -13.02 -18.70
N THR A 303 -9.33 -14.05 -18.05
CA THR A 303 -9.28 -15.40 -18.60
C THR A 303 -10.68 -15.98 -18.81
N ASP A 304 -11.58 -15.78 -17.84
CA ASP A 304 -12.97 -16.22 -17.90
C ASP A 304 -13.75 -15.49 -19.01
N SER A 305 -13.53 -14.18 -19.16
CA SER A 305 -14.12 -13.39 -20.25
C SER A 305 -13.67 -13.89 -21.62
N PHE A 306 -12.38 -14.21 -21.79
CA PHE A 306 -11.89 -14.83 -23.03
C PHE A 306 -12.47 -16.23 -23.26
N ARG A 307 -12.61 -17.05 -22.21
CA ARG A 307 -13.23 -18.38 -22.32
C ARG A 307 -14.68 -18.31 -22.73
N GLN A 308 -15.47 -17.47 -22.05
CA GLN A 308 -16.86 -17.25 -22.40
C GLN A 308 -16.99 -16.81 -23.86
N TRP A 309 -16.11 -15.93 -24.32
CA TRP A 309 -16.09 -15.44 -25.68
C TRP A 309 -15.69 -16.53 -26.70
N LEU A 310 -14.78 -17.44 -26.35
CA LEU A 310 -14.40 -18.61 -27.17
C LEU A 310 -15.49 -19.69 -27.22
N GLU A 311 -16.19 -19.89 -26.10
CA GLU A 311 -17.26 -20.91 -25.93
C GLU A 311 -18.59 -20.44 -26.53
N CYS A 312 -18.93 -19.16 -26.40
CA CYS A 312 -20.06 -18.57 -27.10
C CYS A 312 -19.73 -18.59 -28.60
N GLU A 313 -20.39 -19.46 -29.37
CA GLU A 313 -20.28 -19.58 -30.83
C GLU A 313 -20.72 -18.32 -31.63
N ARG A 314 -20.77 -17.15 -30.98
CA ARG A 314 -21.30 -15.91 -31.55
C ARG A 314 -20.40 -15.31 -32.63
N ASP A 315 -19.09 -15.52 -32.60
CA ASP A 315 -18.15 -14.97 -33.58
C ASP A 315 -17.42 -16.06 -34.38
N SER A 316 -18.09 -16.56 -35.42
CA SER A 316 -17.46 -17.38 -36.48
C SER A 316 -16.27 -16.67 -37.12
N THR A 317 -16.26 -15.35 -37.07
CA THR A 317 -15.21 -14.44 -37.57
C THR A 317 -13.89 -14.56 -36.80
N LEU A 318 -13.88 -14.75 -35.48
CA LEU A 318 -12.61 -14.94 -34.76
C LEU A 318 -12.06 -16.35 -34.90
N ARG A 319 -12.91 -17.39 -34.89
CA ARG A 319 -12.42 -18.75 -35.14
C ARG A 319 -11.78 -18.85 -36.53
N SER A 320 -12.41 -18.24 -37.54
CA SER A 320 -11.81 -18.14 -38.88
C SER A 320 -10.56 -17.25 -38.90
N ALA A 321 -10.54 -16.11 -38.20
CA ALA A 321 -9.35 -15.25 -38.09
C ALA A 321 -8.19 -15.95 -37.37
N PHE A 322 -8.45 -16.73 -36.33
CA PHE A 322 -7.43 -17.52 -35.63
C PHE A 322 -6.97 -18.70 -36.48
N GLN A 323 -7.88 -19.36 -37.21
CA GLN A 323 -7.50 -20.44 -38.13
C GLN A 323 -6.64 -19.89 -39.28
N ALA A 324 -6.95 -18.70 -39.79
CA ALA A 324 -6.10 -17.97 -40.73
C ALA A 324 -4.73 -17.62 -40.11
N TYR A 325 -4.72 -17.18 -38.83
CA TYR A 325 -3.48 -16.96 -38.07
C TYR A 325 -2.61 -18.21 -37.97
N ALA A 326 -3.22 -19.31 -37.57
CA ALA A 326 -2.55 -20.57 -37.34
C ALA A 326 -2.00 -21.21 -38.62
N THR A 327 -2.68 -20.98 -39.74
CA THR A 327 -2.27 -21.52 -41.06
C THR A 327 -1.34 -20.58 -41.83
N GLY A 328 -1.13 -19.35 -41.35
CA GLY A 328 -0.26 -18.37 -42.01
C GLY A 328 -0.79 -17.86 -43.35
N THR A 329 -2.10 -17.96 -43.61
CA THR A 329 -2.69 -17.52 -44.87
C THR A 329 -2.72 -16.00 -44.95
N SER A 330 -1.98 -15.41 -45.90
CA SER A 330 -1.75 -13.96 -46.02
C SER A 330 -2.91 -13.19 -46.69
N SER A 331 -3.91 -13.89 -47.25
CA SER A 331 -5.01 -13.28 -47.99
C SER A 331 -6.22 -13.04 -47.09
N GLY A 332 -6.35 -11.82 -46.55
CA GLY A 332 -7.58 -11.36 -45.89
C GLY A 332 -7.71 -11.82 -44.44
N TRP A 333 -6.81 -11.35 -43.58
CA TRP A 333 -7.02 -11.41 -42.13
C TRP A 333 -8.28 -10.61 -41.79
N PRO A 334 -9.32 -11.21 -41.20
CA PRO A 334 -10.35 -10.42 -40.55
C PRO A 334 -9.64 -9.69 -39.42
N GLU A 335 -9.46 -8.37 -39.54
CA GLU A 335 -8.83 -7.57 -38.50
C GLU A 335 -9.76 -7.55 -37.28
N HIS A 336 -9.63 -8.59 -36.45
CA HIS A 336 -10.45 -8.75 -35.26
C HIS A 336 -9.63 -8.23 -34.07
N PRO A 337 -10.00 -7.09 -33.44
CA PRO A 337 -9.22 -6.50 -32.36
C PRO A 337 -9.09 -7.44 -31.16
N MET A 338 -10.12 -8.27 -30.91
CA MET A 338 -10.08 -9.30 -29.85
C MET A 338 -9.02 -10.38 -30.09
N LEU A 339 -8.71 -10.72 -31.35
CA LEU A 339 -7.69 -11.72 -31.67
C LEU A 339 -6.32 -11.25 -31.17
N ARG A 340 -6.00 -9.97 -31.36
CA ARG A 340 -4.72 -9.39 -30.90
C ARG A 340 -4.62 -9.48 -29.38
N TRP A 341 -5.67 -9.11 -28.66
CA TRP A 341 -5.71 -9.18 -27.20
C TRP A 341 -5.57 -10.62 -26.70
N LEU A 342 -6.24 -11.58 -27.36
CA LEU A 342 -6.16 -13.00 -27.04
C LEU A 342 -4.73 -13.55 -27.25
N LEU A 343 -4.11 -13.25 -28.39
CA LEU A 343 -2.71 -13.62 -28.68
C LEU A 343 -1.77 -13.06 -27.60
N THR A 344 -1.97 -11.80 -27.20
CA THR A 344 -1.16 -11.18 -26.14
C THR A 344 -1.43 -11.78 -24.76
N TRP A 345 -2.67 -12.11 -24.39
CA TRP A 345 -2.95 -12.64 -23.06
C TRP A 345 -2.37 -14.05 -22.87
N PHE A 346 -2.61 -14.95 -23.84
CA PHE A 346 -2.23 -16.37 -23.76
C PHE A 346 -0.81 -16.68 -24.27
N ARG A 347 0.01 -15.68 -24.60
CA ARG A 347 1.39 -15.87 -25.12
C ARG A 347 1.44 -16.74 -26.37
N ILE A 348 0.48 -16.57 -27.28
CA ILE A 348 0.44 -17.38 -28.49
C ILE A 348 1.61 -16.97 -29.39
N PRO A 349 2.44 -17.92 -29.85
CA PRO A 349 3.61 -17.64 -30.67
C PRO A 349 3.23 -17.10 -32.06
N PRO A 350 4.18 -16.48 -32.79
CA PRO A 350 3.98 -16.09 -34.19
C PRO A 350 3.55 -17.29 -35.04
N SER A 351 2.81 -17.02 -36.13
CA SER A 351 2.19 -18.05 -36.99
C SER A 351 3.16 -19.13 -37.49
N ALA A 352 4.41 -18.75 -37.82
CA ALA A 352 5.44 -19.69 -38.25
C ALA A 352 5.76 -20.74 -37.16
N ASP A 353 5.95 -20.31 -35.92
CA ASP A 353 6.21 -21.20 -34.79
C ASP A 353 4.96 -22.03 -34.45
N LEU A 354 3.77 -21.44 -34.55
CA LEU A 354 2.52 -22.12 -34.26
C LEU A 354 2.22 -23.25 -35.27
N ALA A 355 2.52 -23.04 -36.56
CA ALA A 355 2.41 -24.06 -37.60
C ALA A 355 3.29 -25.28 -37.25
N THR A 356 4.53 -25.07 -36.81
CA THR A 356 5.42 -26.18 -36.40
C THR A 356 4.88 -26.96 -35.19
N VAL A 357 4.16 -26.29 -34.28
CA VAL A 357 3.55 -26.94 -33.11
C VAL A 357 2.32 -27.76 -33.53
N LEU A 358 1.49 -27.24 -34.44
CA LEU A 358 0.32 -27.94 -34.98
C LEU A 358 0.68 -29.10 -35.91
N GLU A 359 1.82 -29.04 -36.59
CA GLU A 359 2.33 -30.19 -37.37
C GLU A 359 2.78 -31.35 -36.47
N ARG A 360 3.31 -31.04 -35.27
CA ARG A 360 3.78 -32.04 -34.30
C ARG A 360 2.65 -32.61 -33.43
N CYS A 361 1.61 -31.81 -33.14
CA CYS A 361 0.41 -32.25 -32.45
C CYS A 361 -0.82 -32.06 -33.35
N PRO A 362 -1.48 -33.12 -33.86
CA PRO A 362 -2.66 -33.01 -34.71
C PRO A 362 -3.90 -32.62 -33.87
N ILE A 363 -3.90 -31.40 -33.37
CA ILE A 363 -4.99 -30.78 -32.61
C ILE A 363 -5.56 -29.67 -33.48
N SER A 364 -6.89 -29.54 -33.54
CA SER A 364 -7.49 -28.43 -34.28
C SER A 364 -7.05 -27.08 -33.67
N PRO A 365 -6.83 -26.03 -34.48
CA PRO A 365 -6.43 -24.71 -33.98
C PRO A 365 -7.38 -24.18 -32.89
N ALA A 366 -8.69 -24.43 -33.04
CA ALA A 366 -9.70 -24.09 -32.04
C ALA A 366 -9.50 -24.84 -30.70
N ARG A 367 -9.07 -26.11 -30.74
CA ARG A 367 -8.80 -26.90 -29.54
C ARG A 367 -7.47 -26.52 -28.90
N TYR A 368 -6.48 -26.08 -29.68
CA TYR A 368 -5.26 -25.46 -29.14
C TYR A 368 -5.58 -24.16 -28.37
N LEU A 369 -6.46 -23.31 -28.90
CA LEU A 369 -6.90 -22.10 -28.19
C LEU A 369 -7.58 -22.40 -26.86
N LEU A 370 -8.47 -23.40 -26.83
CA LEU A 370 -9.14 -23.81 -25.60
C LEU A 370 -8.14 -24.38 -24.58
N LEU A 371 -7.14 -25.12 -25.04
CA LEU A 371 -6.06 -25.64 -24.20
C LEU A 371 -5.14 -24.53 -23.67
N ALA A 372 -4.79 -23.54 -24.51
CA ALA A 372 -4.05 -22.36 -24.08
C ALA A 372 -4.85 -21.52 -23.07
N ALA A 373 -6.18 -21.46 -23.23
CA ALA A 373 -7.09 -20.81 -22.30
C ALA A 373 -7.27 -21.58 -20.97
N GLN A 374 -7.14 -22.91 -20.99
CA GLN A 374 -7.12 -23.74 -19.78
C GLN A 374 -5.79 -23.63 -19.03
N PHE A 375 -4.69 -23.49 -19.76
CA PHE A 375 -3.33 -23.46 -19.20
C PHE A 375 -2.54 -22.20 -19.60
N PRO A 376 -2.94 -21.00 -19.12
CA PRO A 376 -2.37 -19.72 -19.56
C PRO A 376 -0.88 -19.52 -19.20
N ASN A 377 -0.37 -20.27 -18.22
CA ASN A 377 0.99 -20.14 -17.71
C ASN A 377 1.96 -21.20 -18.23
N VAL A 378 1.50 -22.13 -19.08
CA VAL A 378 2.35 -23.22 -19.57
C VAL A 378 3.24 -22.68 -20.70
N PRO A 379 4.57 -22.62 -20.50
CA PRO A 379 5.47 -22.13 -21.53
C PRO A 379 5.51 -23.07 -22.74
N LEU A 380 5.74 -22.49 -23.91
CA LEU A 380 5.73 -23.17 -25.21
C LEU A 380 6.57 -24.45 -25.28
N PHE A 381 7.67 -24.55 -24.51
CA PHE A 381 8.51 -25.75 -24.51
C PHE A 381 7.82 -26.96 -23.87
N VAL A 382 6.88 -26.75 -22.94
CA VAL A 382 6.13 -27.84 -22.30
C VAL A 382 5.14 -28.44 -23.31
N TRP A 383 4.50 -27.60 -24.14
CA TRP A 383 3.70 -28.07 -25.26
C TRP A 383 4.53 -28.82 -26.31
N ARG A 384 5.78 -28.41 -26.53
CA ARG A 384 6.74 -29.14 -27.38
C ARG A 384 7.20 -30.49 -26.79
N ALA A 385 7.06 -30.70 -25.48
CA ALA A 385 7.49 -31.91 -24.78
C ALA A 385 6.36 -32.91 -24.49
N ILE A 386 5.10 -32.45 -24.55
CA ILE A 386 3.90 -33.30 -24.46
C ILE A 386 3.53 -33.88 -25.85
N ALA A 387 4.04 -33.25 -26.93
CA ALA A 387 4.10 -33.78 -28.29
C ALA A 387 5.22 -34.81 -28.43
#